data_AF-A0AAN1WJ70-F1
#
_entry.id   AF-A0AAN1WJ70-F1
#
_cell.length_a   1.000
_cell.length_b   1.000
_cell.length_c   1.000
_cell.angle_alpha   90.00
_cell.angle_beta   90.00
_cell.angle_gamma   90.00
#
_symmetry.space_group_name_H-M   'P 1'
#
loop_
_entity.id
_entity.type
_entity.pdbx_description
1 polymer ?
#
loop_
_entity_poly.entity_id
_entity_poly.type
_entity_poly.pdbx_seq_one_letter_code
_entity_poly.pdbx_strand_id
1 'polypeptide(L)'
;MTRLRFINTAMPPRMAGDFLIEAMIGVLLMGIVGAGVTFVTSRVSVSQHDMAMQEIVIGELRGMLLANGSGSDVCDQTPYVYLPNDEVLRVKVSGCGANAVASVGGVEINSVQTPIVLSVESPSMGTINVGGALVTEEG
;
A
#
# COMPACT_ATOMS: atom_id res chain seq x y z
N MET A 1 52.36 -57.96 15.72
CA MET A 1 52.31 -57.18 16.98
C MET A 1 51.87 -55.77 16.66
N THR A 2 50.59 -55.43 16.84
CA THR A 2 50.09 -54.06 16.67
C THR A 2 48.97 -53.81 17.67
N ARG A 3 49.24 -53.03 18.73
CA ARG A 3 48.25 -52.62 19.73
C ARG A 3 47.51 -51.38 19.23
N LEU A 4 46.20 -51.47 19.02
CA LEU A 4 45.31 -50.32 18.87
C LEU A 4 45.05 -49.73 20.27
N ARG A 5 45.52 -48.50 20.51
CA ARG A 5 45.10 -47.68 21.66
C ARG A 5 43.78 -47.01 21.30
N PHE A 6 42.69 -47.49 21.90
CA PHE A 6 41.44 -46.74 22.00
C PHE A 6 41.69 -45.50 22.86
N ILE A 7 41.61 -44.32 22.26
CA ILE A 7 41.56 -43.05 22.99
C ILE A 7 40.11 -42.92 23.50
N ASN A 8 39.91 -43.26 24.76
CA ASN A 8 38.65 -43.01 25.47
C ASN A 8 38.66 -41.54 25.91
N THR A 9 38.05 -40.65 25.11
CA THR A 9 37.80 -39.26 25.51
C THR A 9 36.58 -39.22 26.42
N ALA A 10 36.78 -39.53 27.71
CA ALA A 10 35.81 -39.21 28.74
C ALA A 10 35.71 -37.69 28.86
N MET A 11 34.57 -37.12 28.48
CA MET A 11 34.28 -35.69 28.57
C MET A 11 34.14 -35.29 30.06
N PRO A 12 34.84 -34.25 30.54
CA PRO A 12 34.85 -33.91 31.97
C PRO A 12 33.47 -33.41 32.46
N PRO A 13 33.05 -33.78 33.69
CA PRO A 13 31.67 -33.63 34.20
C PRO A 13 31.23 -32.18 34.50
N ARG A 14 32.07 -31.18 34.20
CA ARG A 14 31.75 -29.75 34.42
C ARG A 14 31.19 -29.06 33.15
N MET A 15 31.21 -29.73 32.01
CA MET A 15 30.75 -29.18 30.72
C MET A 15 29.23 -29.28 30.50
N ALA A 16 28.51 -30.10 31.28
CA ALA A 16 27.07 -30.30 31.12
C ALA A 16 26.23 -29.10 31.61
N GLY A 17 26.73 -28.32 32.58
CA GLY A 17 26.01 -27.17 33.14
C GLY A 17 26.06 -25.93 32.26
N ASP A 18 27.21 -25.68 31.63
CA ASP A 18 27.43 -24.53 30.74
C ASP A 18 26.63 -24.68 29.43
N PHE A 19 26.60 -25.90 28.89
CA PHE A 19 25.80 -26.24 27.71
C PHE A 19 24.29 -25.99 27.90
N LEU A 20 23.77 -26.21 29.11
CA LEU A 20 22.34 -26.00 29.39
C LEU A 20 22.01 -24.51 29.41
N ILE A 21 22.88 -23.67 29.99
CA ILE A 21 22.72 -22.22 30.00
C ILE A 21 22.83 -21.65 28.59
N GLU A 22 23.81 -22.11 27.81
CA GLU A 22 23.99 -21.69 26.42
C GLU A 22 22.77 -22.06 25.56
N ALA A 23 22.21 -23.26 25.74
CA ALA A 23 20.98 -23.68 25.08
C ALA A 23 19.76 -22.83 25.49
N MET A 24 19.63 -22.47 26.78
CA MET A 24 18.54 -21.59 27.22
C MET A 24 18.65 -20.19 26.64
N ILE A 25 19.87 -19.64 26.54
CA ILE A 25 20.11 -18.35 25.89
C ILE A 25 19.74 -18.44 24.40
N GLY A 26 20.15 -19.50 23.71
CA GLY A 26 19.82 -19.72 22.30
C GLY A 26 18.30 -19.79 22.05
N VAL A 27 17.57 -20.55 22.87
CA VAL A 27 16.10 -20.64 22.77
C VAL A 27 15.43 -19.31 23.09
N LEU A 28 15.92 -18.58 24.09
CA LEU A 28 15.41 -17.26 24.45
C LEU A 28 15.60 -16.25 23.31
N LEU A 29 16.79 -16.21 22.71
CA LEU A 29 17.07 -15.33 21.58
C LEU A 29 16.21 -15.70 20.37
N MET A 30 16.07 -16.99 20.06
CA MET A 30 15.21 -17.45 18.98
C MET A 30 13.73 -17.08 19.22
N GLY A 31 13.27 -17.15 20.47
CA GLY A 31 11.93 -16.70 20.87
C GLY A 31 11.71 -15.21 20.65
N ILE A 32 12.69 -14.36 21.03
CA ILE A 32 12.63 -12.91 20.81
C ILE A 32 12.60 -12.59 19.31
N VAL A 33 13.44 -13.24 18.52
CA VAL A 33 13.48 -13.07 17.06
C VAL A 33 12.14 -13.50 16.45
N GLY A 34 11.60 -14.65 16.85
CA GLY A 34 10.30 -15.14 16.39
C GLY A 34 9.16 -14.17 16.68
N ALA A 35 9.11 -13.61 17.89
CA ALA A 35 8.12 -12.61 18.27
C ALA A 35 8.28 -11.29 17.48
N GLY A 36 9.51 -10.88 17.20
CA GLY A 36 9.78 -9.72 16.35
C GLY A 36 9.26 -9.91 14.92
N VAL A 37 9.50 -11.07 14.33
CA VAL A 37 9.06 -11.40 12.96
C VAL A 37 7.53 -11.43 12.88
N THR A 38 6.83 -12.04 13.84
CA THR A 38 5.36 -12.08 13.84
C THR A 38 4.75 -10.69 13.96
N PHE A 39 5.36 -9.80 14.75
CA PHE A 39 4.92 -8.41 14.86
C PHE A 39 5.05 -7.64 13.55
N VAL A 40 6.21 -7.76 12.87
CA VAL A 40 6.44 -7.07 11.59
C VAL A 40 5.54 -7.63 10.49
N THR A 41 5.43 -8.94 10.38
CA THR A 41 4.56 -9.60 9.37
C THR A 41 3.10 -9.20 9.52
N SER A 42 2.60 -9.06 10.76
CA SER A 42 1.25 -8.56 11.02
C SER A 42 1.03 -7.16 10.43
N ARG A 43 1.99 -6.24 10.64
CA ARG A 43 1.90 -4.88 10.08
C ARG A 43 2.00 -4.86 8.56
N VAL A 44 2.86 -5.70 7.98
CA VAL A 44 2.98 -5.83 6.53
C VAL A 44 1.69 -6.34 5.91
N SER A 45 1.03 -7.33 6.53
CA SER A 45 -0.26 -7.84 6.06
C SER A 45 -1.34 -6.76 6.02
N VAL A 46 -1.40 -5.89 7.03
CA VAL A 46 -2.35 -4.77 7.05
C VAL A 46 -2.03 -3.78 5.93
N SER A 47 -0.76 -3.40 5.78
CA SER A 47 -0.35 -2.50 4.69
C SER A 47 -0.62 -3.07 3.30
N GLN A 48 -0.44 -4.38 3.10
CA GLN A 48 -0.78 -5.05 1.83
C GLN A 48 -2.28 -5.00 1.55
N HIS A 49 -3.09 -5.19 2.59
CA HIS A 49 -4.54 -5.09 2.46
C HIS A 49 -4.97 -3.67 2.05
N ASP A 50 -4.42 -2.64 2.70
CA ASP A 50 -4.74 -1.25 2.39
C ASP A 50 -4.32 -0.87 0.96
N MET A 51 -3.14 -1.34 0.52
CA MET A 51 -2.67 -1.12 -0.86
C MET A 51 -3.58 -1.82 -1.89
N ALA A 52 -4.02 -3.04 -1.62
CA ALA A 52 -4.93 -3.75 -2.51
C ALA A 52 -6.29 -3.04 -2.63
N MET A 53 -6.82 -2.52 -1.52
CA MET A 53 -8.02 -1.69 -1.54
C MET A 53 -7.81 -0.42 -2.36
N GLN A 54 -6.66 0.25 -2.24
CA GLN A 54 -6.36 1.47 -3.00
C GLN A 54 -6.33 1.19 -4.51
N GLU A 55 -5.76 0.06 -4.91
CA GLU A 55 -5.70 -0.34 -6.30
C GLU A 55 -7.09 -0.58 -6.90
N ILE A 56 -7.99 -1.21 -6.14
CA ILE A 56 -9.39 -1.41 -6.56
C ILE A 56 -10.08 -0.07 -6.78
N VAL A 57 -9.97 0.85 -5.82
CA VAL A 57 -10.57 2.19 -5.92
C VAL A 57 -10.00 2.95 -7.12
N ILE A 58 -8.68 2.93 -7.31
CA ILE A 58 -8.04 3.59 -8.47
C ILE A 58 -8.52 2.96 -9.78
N GLY A 59 -8.67 1.63 -9.83
CA GLY A 59 -9.18 0.92 -10.99
C GLY A 59 -10.60 1.35 -11.36
N GLU A 60 -11.49 1.44 -10.37
CA GLU A 60 -12.88 1.87 -10.56
C GLU A 60 -12.94 3.35 -11.00
N LEU A 61 -12.18 4.24 -10.35
CA LEU A 61 -12.09 5.65 -10.73
C LEU A 61 -11.54 5.84 -12.14
N ARG A 62 -10.51 5.07 -12.53
CA ARG A 62 -9.99 5.08 -13.91
C ARG A 62 -11.03 4.55 -14.89
N GLY A 63 -11.78 3.50 -14.52
CA GLY A 63 -12.89 2.99 -15.31
C GLY A 63 -13.94 4.06 -15.59
N MET A 64 -14.33 4.83 -14.56
CA MET A 64 -15.26 5.96 -14.70
C MET A 64 -14.70 7.06 -15.62
N LEU A 65 -13.42 7.42 -15.46
CA LEU A 65 -12.76 8.40 -16.33
C LEU A 65 -12.71 7.95 -17.79
N LEU A 66 -12.47 6.67 -18.05
CA LEU A 66 -12.44 6.12 -19.40
C LEU A 66 -13.84 5.97 -20.01
N ALA A 67 -14.85 5.74 -19.18
CA ALA A 67 -16.25 5.71 -19.61
C ALA A 67 -16.77 7.10 -19.99
N ASN A 68 -16.13 8.16 -19.47
CA ASN A 68 -16.47 9.54 -19.80
C ASN A 68 -16.31 9.81 -21.31
N GLY A 69 -17.41 10.16 -21.98
CA GLY A 69 -17.46 10.37 -23.44
C GLY A 69 -17.99 9.18 -24.26
N SER A 70 -18.24 8.02 -23.65
CA SER A 70 -18.85 6.85 -24.31
C SER A 70 -20.38 6.73 -24.13
N GLY A 71 -21.00 7.71 -23.48
CA GLY A 71 -22.45 7.79 -23.26
C GLY A 71 -22.86 8.11 -21.81
N SER A 72 -21.93 8.05 -20.86
CA SER A 72 -22.10 8.54 -19.49
C SER A 72 -21.13 9.70 -19.24
N ASP A 73 -21.67 10.89 -18.99
CA ASP A 73 -20.86 12.02 -18.53
C ASP A 73 -20.69 11.94 -17.01
N VAL A 74 -19.44 11.93 -16.56
CA VAL A 74 -19.09 11.85 -15.15
C VAL A 74 -19.38 13.18 -14.45
N CYS A 75 -19.48 14.28 -15.20
CA CYS A 75 -19.74 15.62 -14.69
C CYS A 75 -21.20 15.86 -14.29
N ASP A 76 -22.14 15.14 -14.91
CA ASP A 76 -23.57 15.28 -14.63
C ASP A 76 -24.08 14.26 -13.59
N GLN A 77 -23.19 13.41 -13.09
CA GLN A 77 -23.51 12.33 -12.16
C GLN A 77 -22.81 12.50 -10.82
N THR A 78 -23.32 11.79 -9.81
CA THR A 78 -22.62 11.61 -8.52
C THR A 78 -22.17 10.15 -8.44
N PRO A 79 -20.99 9.81 -8.95
CA PRO A 79 -20.53 8.43 -8.93
C PRO A 79 -20.22 7.97 -7.51
N TYR A 80 -20.37 6.66 -7.31
CA TYR A 80 -20.04 5.96 -6.08
C TYR A 80 -19.10 4.82 -6.40
N VAL A 81 -18.14 4.59 -5.52
CA VAL A 81 -17.21 3.46 -5.55
C VAL A 81 -17.64 2.47 -4.47
N TYR A 82 -17.76 1.20 -4.84
CA TYR A 82 -18.18 0.13 -3.93
C TYR A 82 -16.98 -0.73 -3.55
N LEU A 83 -16.62 -0.70 -2.27
CA LEU A 83 -15.52 -1.52 -1.78
C LEU A 83 -16.03 -2.93 -1.43
N PRO A 84 -15.16 -3.94 -1.46
CA PRO A 84 -15.50 -5.33 -1.11
C PRO A 84 -16.00 -5.54 0.34
N ASN A 85 -15.90 -4.53 1.19
CA ASN A 85 -16.34 -4.51 2.59
C ASN A 85 -17.73 -3.86 2.76
N ASP A 86 -18.51 -3.71 1.68
CA ASP A 86 -19.79 -2.99 1.64
C ASP A 86 -19.69 -1.48 1.99
N GLU A 87 -18.48 -0.92 2.00
CA GLU A 87 -18.27 0.52 2.15
C GLU A 87 -18.54 1.22 0.82
N VAL A 88 -19.39 2.25 0.88
CA VAL A 88 -19.73 3.06 -0.29
C VAL A 88 -19.06 4.42 -0.15
N LEU A 89 -18.15 4.72 -1.07
CA LEU A 89 -17.43 5.98 -1.07
C LEU A 89 -18.00 6.90 -2.15
N ARG A 90 -18.29 8.15 -1.76
CA ARG A 90 -18.75 9.18 -2.70
C ARG A 90 -17.57 9.75 -3.47
N VAL A 91 -17.68 9.78 -4.79
CA VAL A 91 -16.69 10.41 -5.67
C VAL A 91 -17.00 11.90 -5.81
N LYS A 92 -16.00 12.75 -5.58
CA LYS A 92 -16.02 14.18 -5.89
C LYS A 92 -15.38 14.39 -7.27
N VAL A 93 -16.11 15.02 -8.17
CA VAL A 93 -15.66 15.31 -9.54
C VAL A 93 -15.26 16.79 -9.64
N SER A 94 -14.09 17.08 -10.19
CA SER A 94 -13.58 18.43 -10.44
C SER A 94 -13.07 18.56 -11.88
N GLY A 95 -13.01 19.77 -12.43
CA GLY A 95 -12.58 20.04 -13.81
C GLY A 95 -13.69 19.95 -14.86
N CYS A 96 -14.96 19.86 -14.43
CA CYS A 96 -16.10 19.83 -15.34
C CYS A 96 -16.39 21.22 -15.94
N GLY A 97 -16.28 21.33 -17.26
CA GLY A 97 -16.59 22.57 -17.99
C GLY A 97 -15.59 23.72 -17.81
N ALA A 98 -14.48 23.50 -17.08
CA ALA A 98 -13.46 24.52 -16.89
C ALA A 98 -12.48 24.55 -18.09
N ASN A 99 -12.28 25.76 -18.63
CA ASN A 99 -11.34 26.04 -19.72
C ASN A 99 -10.10 26.73 -19.16
N ALA A 100 -8.93 26.20 -19.45
CA ALA A 100 -7.63 26.80 -19.21
C ALA A 100 -7.11 27.53 -20.46
N VAL A 101 -6.19 28.45 -20.22
CA VAL A 101 -5.38 29.09 -21.26
C VAL A 101 -4.02 28.40 -21.26
N ALA A 102 -3.62 27.82 -22.40
CA ALA A 102 -2.29 27.25 -22.57
C ALA A 102 -1.47 28.12 -23.52
N SER A 103 -0.19 28.35 -23.21
CA SER A 103 0.72 29.04 -24.12
C SER A 103 1.69 28.05 -24.75
N VAL A 104 1.71 27.97 -26.08
CA VAL A 104 2.69 27.18 -26.82
C VAL A 104 3.49 28.13 -27.70
N GLY A 105 4.75 28.36 -27.35
CA GLY A 105 5.63 29.24 -28.13
C GLY A 105 5.17 30.70 -28.17
N GLY A 106 4.50 31.20 -27.13
CA GLY A 106 4.03 32.59 -27.05
C GLY A 106 2.66 32.85 -27.70
N VAL A 107 2.02 31.81 -28.26
CA VAL A 107 0.63 31.86 -28.71
C VAL A 107 -0.27 31.29 -27.63
N GLU A 108 -1.22 32.10 -27.16
CA GLU A 108 -2.24 31.67 -26.19
C GLU A 108 -3.37 30.92 -26.90
N ILE A 109 -3.63 29.71 -26.42
CA ILE A 109 -4.77 28.89 -26.81
C ILE A 109 -5.81 29.06 -25.70
N ASN A 110 -6.83 29.87 -26.01
CA ASN A 110 -8.01 30.01 -25.18
C ASN A 110 -8.95 28.83 -25.47
N SER A 111 -9.51 28.20 -24.42
CA SER A 111 -10.40 27.02 -24.49
C SER A 111 -9.70 25.66 -24.49
N VAL A 112 -8.60 25.51 -23.74
CA VAL A 112 -8.07 24.16 -23.44
C VAL A 112 -8.89 23.56 -22.31
N GLN A 113 -9.49 22.40 -22.53
CA GLN A 113 -10.27 21.75 -21.49
C GLN A 113 -9.37 21.35 -20.32
N THR A 114 -9.76 21.72 -19.09
CA THR A 114 -9.04 21.31 -17.89
C THR A 114 -9.17 19.80 -17.68
N PRO A 115 -8.13 19.13 -17.12
CA PRO A 115 -8.21 17.72 -16.80
C PRO A 115 -9.30 17.46 -15.74
N ILE A 116 -10.12 16.43 -15.96
CA ILE A 116 -11.13 16.01 -15.00
C ILE A 116 -10.46 15.21 -13.89
N VAL A 117 -10.63 15.63 -12.64
CA VAL A 117 -10.08 14.94 -11.47
C VAL A 117 -11.22 14.32 -10.67
N LEU A 118 -11.14 13.01 -10.46
CA LEU A 118 -11.97 12.27 -9.53
C LEU A 118 -11.22 12.09 -8.22
N SER A 119 -11.88 12.44 -7.12
CA SER A 119 -11.32 12.29 -5.77
C SER A 119 -12.28 11.52 -4.89
N VAL A 120 -11.72 10.66 -4.05
CA VAL A 120 -12.45 9.89 -3.04
C VAL A 120 -11.74 10.06 -1.71
N GLU A 121 -12.53 10.20 -0.65
CA GLU A 121 -12.03 10.33 0.72
C GLU A 121 -12.53 9.14 1.53
N SER A 122 -11.61 8.33 2.05
CA SER A 122 -11.91 7.20 2.93
C SER A 122 -11.27 7.39 4.30
N PRO A 123 -11.95 7.02 5.41
CA PRO A 123 -11.40 7.08 6.75
C PRO A 123 -10.14 6.23 6.96
N SER A 124 -10.01 5.11 6.25
CA SER A 124 -8.93 4.14 6.41
C SER A 124 -7.77 4.36 5.43
N MET A 125 -8.04 4.95 4.27
CA MET A 125 -7.07 5.03 3.16
C MET A 125 -6.66 6.47 2.80
N GLY A 126 -7.32 7.48 3.37
CA GLY A 126 -7.10 8.88 3.07
C GLY A 126 -7.74 9.30 1.74
N THR A 127 -7.18 10.36 1.14
CA THR A 127 -7.68 10.92 -0.12
C THR A 127 -6.98 10.30 -1.32
N ILE A 128 -7.76 9.73 -2.23
CA ILE A 128 -7.28 9.12 -3.48
C ILE A 128 -7.78 9.97 -4.65
N ASN A 129 -6.86 10.40 -5.52
CA ASN A 129 -7.16 11.26 -6.66
C ASN A 129 -6.71 10.61 -7.97
N VAL A 130 -7.53 10.71 -9.01
CA VAL A 130 -7.25 10.20 -10.37
C VAL A 130 -7.72 11.22 -11.40
N GLY A 131 -6.97 11.40 -12.51
CA GLY A 131 -7.45 12.17 -13.66
C GLY A 131 -6.75 13.51 -13.92
N GLY A 132 -5.76 13.89 -13.10
CA GLY A 132 -4.93 15.07 -13.35
C GLY A 132 -4.36 15.64 -12.06
N ALA A 133 -3.67 16.77 -12.16
CA ALA A 133 -3.28 17.56 -11.01
C ALA A 133 -4.48 18.36 -10.51
N LEU A 134 -4.73 18.35 -9.20
CA LEU A 134 -5.67 19.27 -8.59
C LEU A 134 -5.14 20.68 -8.80
N VAL A 135 -5.87 21.49 -9.57
CA VAL A 135 -5.73 22.94 -9.46
C VAL A 135 -6.39 23.27 -8.13
N THR A 136 -5.58 23.36 -7.07
CA THR A 136 -6.01 24.04 -5.85
C THR A 136 -6.36 25.46 -6.27
N GLU A 137 -7.65 25.78 -6.28
CA GLU A 137 -8.12 27.16 -6.26
C GLU A 137 -7.72 27.75 -4.90
N GLU A 138 -6.43 28.09 -4.76
CA GLU A 138 -6.00 29.07 -3.78
C GLU A 138 -6.36 30.43 -4.39
N GLY A 139 -7.41 31.04 -3.83
CA GLY A 139 -7.88 32.38 -4.21
C GLY A 139 -6.87 33.49 -3.92
#